data_AF-A0A7V8XWI5-F1
#
_entry.id   AF-A0A7V8XWI5-F1
#
_cell.length_a   1.000
_cell.length_b   1.000
_cell.length_c   1.000
_cell.angle_alpha   90.00
_cell.angle_beta   90.00
_cell.angle_gamma   90.00
#
_symmetry.space_group_name_H-M   'P 1'
#
loop_
_entity.id
_entity.type
_entity.pdbx_description
1 polymer ?
#
loop_
_entity_poly.entity_id
_entity_poly.type
_entity_poly.pdbx_seq_one_letter_code
_entity_poly.pdbx_strand_id
1 'polypeptide(L)'
;MNIHWGKDFLRAVDYLQTRQDVDMERLASYSLSMGASLGPIPVALEPRIKVAVFASGGLRHDKDPEVQAANFAPRVTIPVLVIHGKDDFGVSAASRSGMWSYSARRPPARSRLSSTAGTCRRTSAACSAKCWRGTTATWVQ
;
A
#
# COMPACT_ATOMS: atom_id res chain seq x y z
N MET A 1 -0.51 -7.57 -13.85
CA MET A 1 -1.91 -7.21 -13.51
C MET A 1 -2.80 -7.59 -14.69
N ASN A 2 -3.97 -8.22 -14.48
CA ASN A 2 -4.93 -8.34 -15.58
C ASN A 2 -5.46 -6.93 -15.91
N ILE A 3 -5.48 -6.55 -17.19
CA ILE A 3 -5.93 -5.22 -17.65
C ILE A 3 -7.33 -4.90 -17.12
N HIS A 4 -8.22 -5.90 -17.06
CA HIS A 4 -9.58 -5.72 -16.54
C HIS A 4 -9.59 -5.23 -15.09
N TRP A 5 -8.71 -5.74 -14.22
CA TRP A 5 -8.63 -5.32 -12.82
C TRP A 5 -8.21 -3.85 -12.69
N GLY A 6 -7.32 -3.37 -13.57
CA GLY A 6 -6.96 -1.96 -13.62
C GLY A 6 -8.15 -1.09 -14.03
N LYS A 7 -8.90 -1.51 -15.05
CA LYS A 7 -10.12 -0.80 -15.49
C LYS A 7 -11.19 -0.78 -14.40
N ASP A 8 -11.39 -1.89 -13.71
CA ASP A 8 -12.39 -1.98 -12.64
C ASP A 8 -12.05 -1.06 -11.46
N PHE A 9 -10.75 -0.90 -11.13
CA PHE A 9 -10.31 0.08 -10.14
C PHE A 9 -10.67 1.51 -10.55
N LEU A 10 -10.36 1.91 -11.79
CA LEU A 10 -10.66 3.26 -12.28
C LEU A 10 -12.17 3.54 -12.29
N ARG A 11 -12.97 2.55 -12.72
CA ARG A 11 -14.44 2.63 -12.69
C ARG A 11 -14.99 2.72 -11.27
N ALA A 12 -14.36 2.09 -10.30
CA ALA A 12 -14.73 2.23 -8.90
C ALA A 12 -14.53 3.67 -8.42
N VAL A 13 -13.44 4.33 -8.84
CA VAL A 13 -13.20 5.75 -8.54
C VAL A 13 -14.22 6.65 -9.25
N ASP A 14 -14.57 6.35 -10.50
CA ASP A 14 -15.64 7.06 -11.21
C ASP A 14 -16.98 6.96 -10.47
N TYR A 15 -17.31 5.77 -9.96
CA TYR A 15 -18.51 5.58 -9.15
C TYR A 15 -18.46 6.39 -7.85
N LEU A 16 -17.32 6.43 -7.16
CA LEU A 16 -17.16 7.26 -5.95
C LEU A 16 -17.38 8.74 -6.24
N GLN A 17 -17.03 9.23 -7.43
CA GLN A 17 -17.29 10.62 -7.82
C GLN A 17 -18.79 10.94 -7.97
N THR A 18 -19.64 9.94 -8.25
CA THR A 18 -21.11 10.14 -8.33
C THR A 18 -21.78 10.23 -6.96
N ARG A 19 -21.05 9.88 -5.90
CA ARG A 19 -21.57 9.84 -4.53
C ARG A 19 -21.38 11.18 -3.84
N GLN A 20 -22.48 11.81 -3.44
CA GLN A 20 -22.46 13.09 -2.72
C GLN A 20 -21.93 12.96 -1.29
N ASP A 21 -21.89 11.75 -0.73
CA ASP A 21 -21.41 11.47 0.61
C ASP A 21 -19.91 11.14 0.69
N VAL A 22 -19.20 11.19 -0.44
CA VAL A 22 -17.77 10.91 -0.53
C VAL A 22 -16.99 12.19 -0.82
N ASP A 23 -16.05 12.53 0.06
CA ASP A 23 -15.11 13.63 -0.14
C ASP A 23 -13.97 13.20 -1.10
N MET A 24 -14.13 13.54 -2.38
CA MET A 24 -13.16 13.22 -3.42
C MET A 24 -11.81 13.95 -3.26
N GLU A 25 -11.75 15.02 -2.48
CA GLU A 25 -10.47 15.70 -2.18
C GLU A 25 -9.65 14.95 -1.13
N ARG A 26 -10.23 13.95 -0.46
CA ARG A 26 -9.57 13.14 0.57
C ARG A 26 -9.55 11.65 0.26
N LEU A 27 -9.63 11.29 -1.02
CA LEU A 27 -9.66 9.90 -1.44
C LEU A 27 -8.28 9.23 -1.29
N ALA A 28 -8.23 8.08 -0.61
CA ALA A 28 -7.02 7.28 -0.43
C ALA A 28 -7.21 5.84 -0.92
N SER A 29 -6.14 5.23 -1.42
CA SER A 29 -6.11 3.83 -1.83
C SER A 29 -5.43 2.97 -0.77
N TYR A 30 -6.11 1.92 -0.33
CA TYR A 30 -5.52 0.89 0.53
C TYR A 30 -5.52 -0.45 -0.19
N SER A 31 -4.37 -1.11 -0.20
CA SER A 31 -4.22 -2.41 -0.85
C SER A 31 -3.42 -3.38 0.03
N LEU A 32 -3.80 -4.66 -0.02
CA LEU A 32 -3.22 -5.73 0.78
C LEU A 32 -2.69 -6.85 -0.13
N SER A 33 -1.55 -7.46 0.23
CA SER A 33 -1.02 -8.68 -0.38
C SER A 33 -0.81 -8.54 -1.90
N MET A 34 -1.54 -9.32 -2.72
CA MET A 34 -1.54 -9.20 -4.18
C MET A 34 -1.94 -7.79 -4.63
N GLY A 35 -2.95 -7.18 -3.99
CA GLY A 35 -3.37 -5.81 -4.29
C GLY A 35 -2.28 -4.79 -3.98
N ALA A 36 -1.49 -5.00 -2.92
CA ALA A 36 -0.36 -4.13 -2.59
C ALA A 36 0.78 -4.28 -3.61
N SER A 37 1.00 -5.49 -4.11
CA SER A 37 2.04 -5.76 -5.12
C SER A 37 1.70 -5.18 -6.49
N LEU A 38 0.42 -5.13 -6.84
CA LEU A 38 -0.08 -4.59 -8.12
C LEU A 38 -0.55 -3.13 -8.01
N GLY A 39 -0.73 -2.63 -6.79
CA GLY A 39 -1.25 -1.31 -6.46
C GLY A 39 -0.55 -0.11 -7.11
N PRO A 40 0.77 -0.13 -7.37
CA PRO A 40 1.43 0.95 -8.08
C PRO A 40 0.85 1.25 -9.47
N ILE A 41 0.27 0.25 -10.15
CA ILE A 41 -0.30 0.43 -11.49
C ILE A 41 -1.52 1.37 -11.45
N PRO A 42 -2.64 1.02 -10.78
CA PRO A 42 -3.80 1.90 -10.73
C PRO A 42 -3.51 3.23 -10.04
N VAL A 43 -2.69 3.24 -8.99
CA VAL A 43 -2.34 4.48 -8.29
C VAL A 43 -1.52 5.44 -9.17
N ALA A 44 -0.67 4.94 -10.06
CA ALA A 44 0.05 5.79 -11.01
C ALA A 44 -0.84 6.36 -12.11
N LEU A 45 -1.95 5.68 -12.43
CA LEU A 45 -2.87 6.07 -13.50
C LEU A 45 -4.03 6.95 -13.02
N GLU A 46 -4.33 6.95 -11.72
CA GLU A 46 -5.48 7.63 -11.15
C GLU A 46 -5.08 8.89 -10.35
N PRO A 47 -5.17 10.10 -10.94
CA PRO A 47 -4.75 11.33 -10.27
C PRO A 47 -5.68 11.76 -9.12
N ARG A 48 -6.89 11.19 -9.00
CA ARG A 48 -7.83 11.52 -7.91
C ARG A 48 -7.41 10.91 -6.57
N ILE A 49 -6.60 9.84 -6.55
CA ILE A 49 -6.08 9.28 -5.30
C ILE A 49 -5.02 10.23 -4.73
N LYS A 50 -5.17 10.63 -3.46
CA LYS A 50 -4.25 11.55 -2.78
C LYS A 50 -3.18 10.87 -1.93
N VAL A 51 -3.47 9.66 -1.44
CA VAL A 51 -2.54 8.87 -0.61
C VAL A 51 -2.72 7.38 -0.93
N ALA A 52 -1.64 6.61 -0.91
CA ALA A 52 -1.69 5.16 -1.04
C ALA A 52 -1.08 4.45 0.18
N VAL A 53 -1.66 3.31 0.55
CA VAL A 53 -1.15 2.43 1.61
C VAL A 53 -1.05 1.01 1.06
N PHE A 54 0.15 0.44 1.09
CA PHE A 54 0.44 -0.90 0.59
C PHE A 54 0.89 -1.80 1.75
N ALA A 55 0.03 -2.75 2.13
CA ALA A 55 0.30 -3.70 3.20
C ALA A 55 0.65 -5.09 2.65
N SER A 56 1.73 -5.71 3.13
CA SER A 56 2.16 -7.08 2.78
C SER A 56 2.33 -7.31 1.26
N GLY A 57 2.70 -6.26 0.51
CA GLY A 57 3.01 -6.39 -0.93
C GLY A 57 4.50 -6.47 -1.21
N GLY A 58 4.88 -6.45 -2.49
CA GLY A 58 6.26 -6.24 -2.93
C GLY A 58 6.34 -5.93 -4.42
N LEU A 59 7.40 -5.24 -4.84
CA LEU A 59 7.67 -5.01 -6.25
C LEU A 59 8.33 -6.25 -6.85
N ARG A 60 7.59 -6.94 -7.71
CA ARG A 60 8.06 -8.11 -8.46
C ARG A 60 8.51 -7.71 -9.87
N HIS A 61 9.24 -8.61 -10.52
CA HIS A 61 9.76 -8.50 -11.89
C HIS A 61 9.47 -9.78 -12.68
N ASP A 62 8.21 -10.23 -12.64
CA ASP A 62 7.72 -11.53 -13.11
C ASP A 62 6.55 -11.42 -14.13
N LYS A 63 6.39 -10.25 -14.76
CA LYS A 63 5.31 -9.95 -15.72
C LYS A 63 5.83 -9.22 -16.94
N ASP A 64 5.02 -9.22 -17.99
CA ASP A 64 5.31 -8.43 -19.19
C ASP A 64 5.39 -6.93 -18.88
N PRO A 65 6.24 -6.17 -19.60
CA PRO A 65 6.55 -4.78 -19.26
C PRO A 65 5.34 -3.86 -19.09
N GLU A 66 4.29 -4.06 -19.90
CA GLU A 66 3.05 -3.28 -19.91
C GLU A 66 2.18 -3.47 -18.66
N VAL A 67 2.35 -4.58 -17.94
CA VAL A 67 1.56 -4.93 -16.75
C VAL A 67 2.44 -5.19 -15.52
N GLN A 68 3.71 -4.77 -15.59
CA GLN A 68 4.72 -4.90 -14.54
C GLN A 68 4.66 -3.73 -13.55
N ALA A 69 4.22 -3.97 -12.32
CA ALA A 69 4.04 -2.91 -11.32
C ALA A 69 5.32 -2.12 -10.99
N ALA A 70 6.49 -2.75 -11.10
CA ALA A 70 7.78 -2.08 -10.93
C ALA A 70 8.03 -0.96 -11.95
N ASN A 71 7.46 -1.03 -13.15
CA ASN A 71 7.55 0.02 -14.18
C ASN A 71 6.65 1.23 -13.89
N PHE A 72 5.60 1.02 -13.08
CA PHE A 72 4.65 2.07 -12.69
C PHE A 72 5.01 2.72 -11.35
N ALA A 73 5.68 2.00 -10.45
CA ALA A 73 6.08 2.53 -9.14
C ALA A 73 6.83 3.88 -9.20
N PRO A 74 7.79 4.12 -10.12
CA PRO A 74 8.44 5.44 -10.23
C PRO A 74 7.50 6.59 -10.63
N ARG A 75 6.36 6.25 -11.27
CA ARG A 75 5.35 7.19 -11.77
C ARG A 75 4.32 7.57 -10.70
N VAL A 76 4.25 6.83 -9.59
CA VAL A 76 3.42 7.22 -8.45
C VAL A 76 4.05 8.45 -7.79
N THR A 77 3.35 9.59 -7.86
CA THR A 77 3.84 10.88 -7.36
C THR A 77 3.30 11.25 -5.98
N ILE A 78 2.22 10.59 -5.54
CA ILE A 78 1.54 10.84 -4.28
C ILE A 78 2.26 10.20 -3.09
N PRO A 79 2.02 10.66 -1.85
CA PRO A 79 2.54 10.01 -0.65
C PRO A 79 2.10 8.55 -0.54
N VAL A 80 3.06 7.65 -0.28
CA VAL A 80 2.82 6.20 -0.16
C VAL A 80 3.37 5.68 1.16
N LEU A 81 2.53 5.00 1.94
CA LEU A 81 2.93 4.23 3.10
C LEU A 81 3.06 2.76 2.73
N VAL A 82 4.16 2.13 3.13
CA VAL A 82 4.40 0.70 2.92
C VAL A 82 4.53 -0.02 4.26
N ILE A 83 3.75 -1.08 4.44
CA ILE A 83 3.71 -1.88 5.67
C ILE A 83 4.09 -3.32 5.33
N HIS A 84 5.09 -3.87 6.02
CA HIS A 84 5.50 -5.26 5.82
C HIS A 84 5.59 -6.01 7.16
N GLY A 85 5.22 -7.29 7.13
CA GLY A 85 5.61 -8.23 8.17
C GLY A 85 7.09 -8.57 8.04
N LYS A 86 7.78 -8.68 9.17
CA LYS A 86 9.18 -9.14 9.20
C LYS A 86 9.28 -10.56 8.61
N ASP A 87 8.37 -11.42 9.05
CA ASP A 87 8.33 -12.86 8.74
C ASP A 87 7.34 -13.17 7.60
N ASP A 88 7.06 -12.20 6.74
CA ASP A 88 6.24 -12.40 5.53
C ASP A 88 7.00 -13.31 4.54
N PHE A 89 6.57 -14.58 4.48
CA PHE A 89 7.11 -15.60 3.59
C PHE A 89 6.49 -15.54 2.19
N GLY A 90 5.35 -14.85 2.01
CA GLY A 90 4.66 -14.71 0.73
C GLY A 90 5.28 -13.68 -0.20
N VAL A 91 6.13 -12.79 0.34
CA VAL A 91 6.85 -11.77 -0.41
C VAL A 91 8.34 -11.82 -0.08
N SER A 92 9.16 -12.09 -1.11
CA SER A 92 10.62 -12.14 -0.95
C SER A 92 11.19 -10.84 -0.38
N ALA A 93 12.27 -10.95 0.39
CA ALA A 93 12.93 -9.79 1.00
C ALA A 93 13.36 -8.75 -0.05
N ALA A 94 13.82 -9.20 -1.22
CA ALA A 94 14.16 -8.33 -2.35
C ALA A 94 12.94 -7.52 -2.85
N SER A 95 11.79 -8.17 -3.02
CA SER A 95 10.57 -7.49 -3.48
C SER A 95 10.05 -6.46 -2.46
N ARG A 96 10.16 -6.78 -1.16
CA ARG A 96 9.83 -5.84 -0.07
C ARG A 96 10.78 -4.63 -0.06
N SER A 97 12.09 -4.89 -0.17
CA SER A 97 13.12 -3.86 -0.23
C SER A 97 12.95 -2.94 -1.45
N GLY A 98 12.61 -3.51 -2.61
CA GLY A 98 12.31 -2.75 -3.82
C GLY A 98 11.14 -1.78 -3.63
N MET A 99 10.06 -2.23 -3.00
CA MET A 99 8.90 -1.38 -2.73
C MET A 99 9.22 -0.28 -1.72
N TRP A 100 9.94 -0.61 -0.64
CA TRP A 100 10.40 0.37 0.33
C TRP A 100 11.27 1.47 -0.29
N SER A 101 12.21 1.09 -1.16
CA SER A 101 13.13 2.02 -1.81
C SER A 101 12.40 3.05 -2.68
N TYR A 102 11.24 2.67 -3.25
CA TYR A 102 10.41 3.60 -4.02
C TYR A 102 9.60 4.55 -3.12
N SER A 103 8.98 4.05 -2.05
CA SER A 103 8.22 4.92 -1.13
C SER A 103 9.13 5.93 -0.41
N ALA A 104 10.36 5.54 -0.10
CA ALA A 104 11.33 6.41 0.59
C ALA A 104 11.87 7.57 -0.26
N ARG A 105 11.64 7.57 -1.59
CA ARG A 105 12.17 8.60 -2.50
C ARG A 105 11.37 9.90 -2.54
N ARG A 106 10.21 10.00 -1.87
CA ARG A 106 9.33 11.18 -1.98
C ARG A 106 8.83 11.68 -0.60
N PRO A 107 9.13 12.94 -0.18
CA PRO A 107 8.58 13.52 1.04
C PRO A 107 7.05 13.77 0.91
N PRO A 108 6.28 13.81 2.02
CA PRO A 108 6.71 13.88 3.43
C PRO A 108 6.73 12.52 4.17
N ALA A 109 6.42 11.41 3.50
CA ALA A 109 6.13 10.14 4.16
C ALA A 109 7.38 9.28 4.46
N ARG A 110 8.24 9.73 5.38
CA ARG A 110 9.15 8.80 6.08
C ARG A 110 8.44 8.25 7.32
N SER A 111 7.83 7.08 7.21
CA SER A 111 7.56 6.24 8.39
C SER A 111 7.71 4.75 8.05
N ARG A 112 8.58 4.08 8.81
CA ARG A 112 8.82 2.64 8.76
C ARG A 112 7.93 2.00 9.82
N LEU A 113 6.99 1.16 9.42
CA LEU A 113 6.21 0.31 10.33
C LEU A 113 6.43 -1.15 9.96
N SER A 114 7.26 -1.84 10.73
CA SER A 114 7.38 -3.30 10.70
C SER A 114 6.77 -3.86 11.97
N SER A 115 5.66 -4.60 11.87
CA SER A 115 5.04 -5.27 13.01
C SER A 115 5.55 -6.70 13.15
N THR A 116 5.94 -7.06 14.38
CA THR A 116 6.03 -8.45 14.85
C THR A 116 4.68 -8.81 15.47
N ALA A 117 4.02 -9.86 14.97
CA ALA A 117 2.72 -10.27 15.47
C ALA A 117 2.84 -10.86 16.89
N GLY A 118 2.49 -10.08 17.91
CA GLY A 118 2.14 -10.60 19.22
C GLY A 118 0.69 -11.09 19.20
N THR A 119 0.44 -12.36 19.53
CA THR A 119 -0.91 -12.94 19.59
C THR A 119 -1.75 -12.32 20.72
N CYS A 120 -2.75 -11.50 20.41
CA CYS A 120 -3.72 -11.01 21.41
C CYS A 120 -4.80 -12.08 21.65
N ARG A 121 -4.66 -12.88 22.73
CA ARG A 121 -5.75 -13.71 23.28
C ARG A 121 -6.74 -12.83 24.07
N ARG A 122 -7.67 -12.16 23.39
CA ARG A 122 -9.04 -11.81 23.85
C ARG A 122 -9.69 -10.82 22.88
N THR A 123 -10.83 -11.22 22.35
CA THR A 123 -11.67 -10.45 21.41
C THR A 123 -12.46 -9.37 22.16
N SER A 124 -11.91 -8.18 22.32
CA SER A 124 -12.72 -6.98 22.56
C SER A 124 -12.05 -5.75 21.93
N ALA A 125 -12.87 -4.78 21.51
CA ALA A 125 -12.43 -3.56 20.82
C ALA A 125 -11.38 -2.75 21.61
N ALA A 126 -11.23 -3.00 22.91
CA ALA A 126 -10.19 -2.44 23.75
C ALA A 126 -8.77 -2.99 23.46
N CYS A 127 -8.61 -4.20 22.87
CA CYS A 127 -7.28 -4.70 22.49
C CYS A 127 -6.70 -3.93 21.28
N SER A 128 -7.55 -3.49 20.33
CA SER A 128 -7.07 -2.73 19.17
C SER A 128 -6.39 -1.41 19.55
N ALA A 129 -6.90 -0.70 20.56
CA ALA A 129 -6.29 0.54 21.02
C ALA A 129 -5.00 0.33 21.85
N LYS A 130 -4.86 -0.83 22.53
CA LYS A 130 -3.65 -1.17 23.30
C LYS A 130 -2.53 -1.75 22.42
N CYS A 131 -2.84 -2.52 21.37
CA CYS A 131 -1.83 -2.97 20.40
C CYS A 131 -1.14 -1.80 19.70
N TRP A 132 -1.86 -0.69 19.44
CA TRP A 132 -1.27 0.52 18.87
C TRP A 132 -0.41 1.33 19.85
N ARG A 133 -0.66 1.25 21.16
CA ARG A 133 0.14 1.95 22.19
C ARG A 133 1.43 1.21 22.58
N GLY A 134 1.54 -0.08 22.25
CA GLY A 134 2.72 -0.90 22.53
C GLY A 134 3.71 -1.00 21.38
N THR A 135 3.40 -0.47 20.19
CA THR A 135 4.34 -0.42 19.07
C THR A 135 5.37 0.66 19.35
N THR A 136 6.47 0.30 20.00
CA THR A 136 7.69 1.12 19.94
C THR A 136 8.11 1.16 18.47
N ALA A 137 7.71 2.22 17.77
CA ALA A 137 8.31 2.60 16.50
C ALA A 137 9.78 2.93 16.80
N THR A 138 10.67 1.97 16.59
CA THR A 138 12.10 2.23 16.67
C THR A 138 12.48 3.11 15.47
N TRP A 139 12.77 4.37 15.77
CA TRP A 139 13.44 5.29 14.86
C TRP A 139 14.84 4.73 14.59
N VAL A 140 15.06 4.19 13.40
CA VAL A 140 16.41 3.90 12.92
C VAL A 140 16.78 5.08 12.03
N GLN A 141 17.73 5.89 12.48
CA GLN A 141 18.32 7.00 11.73
C GLN A 141 18.98 6.51 10.44
#